data_AF-A0A2N2XT64-F1
#
_entry.id   AF-A0A2N2XT64-F1
#
_cell.length_a   1.000
_cell.length_b   1.000
_cell.length_c   1.000
_cell.angle_alpha   90.00
_cell.angle_beta   90.00
_cell.angle_gamma   90.00
#
_symmetry.space_group_name_H-M   'P 1'
#
loop_
_entity.id
_entity.type
_entity.pdbx_description
1 polymer ?
#
loop_
_entity_poly.entity_id
_entity_poly.type
_entity_poly.pdbx_seq_one_letter_code
_entity_poly.pdbx_strand_id
1 'polypeptide(L)'
;MKKNLPVLSMALIFSMFLFVSLQSIFAQQVKVEKILYAGPFKMATPYISDSINANGKSFADAALLKSFPLSEKYFINSVELQADTAELFQFKIPKDEYSIHFFKFYISGNQFNKGKIEVSANGKFEVYVNG
;
A
#
# COMPACT_ATOMS: atom_id res chain seq x y z
N MET A 1 -53.90 -22.37 28.77
CA MET A 1 -53.11 -21.53 27.84
C MET A 1 -52.40 -22.43 26.83
N LYS A 2 -53.02 -22.69 25.66
CA LYS A 2 -52.33 -23.41 24.57
C LYS A 2 -51.34 -22.43 23.95
N LYS A 3 -50.05 -22.59 24.23
CA LYS A 3 -48.99 -21.82 23.55
C LYS A 3 -49.02 -22.21 22.07
N ASN A 4 -49.12 -21.21 21.19
CA ASN A 4 -49.15 -21.40 19.74
C ASN A 4 -47.75 -21.83 19.26
N LEU A 5 -47.45 -23.11 19.44
CA LEU A 5 -46.22 -23.78 19.01
C LEU A 5 -45.77 -23.42 17.57
N PRO A 6 -46.65 -23.31 16.55
CA PRO A 6 -46.21 -22.91 15.21
C PRO A 6 -45.74 -21.45 15.12
N VAL A 7 -46.27 -20.55 15.94
CA VAL A 7 -45.88 -19.13 15.95
C VAL A 7 -44.50 -18.96 16.60
N LEU A 8 -44.21 -19.75 17.64
CA LEU A 8 -42.89 -19.76 18.28
C LEU A 8 -41.81 -20.32 17.33
N SER A 9 -42.12 -21.40 16.60
CA SER A 9 -41.21 -21.96 15.60
C SER A 9 -40.96 -21.00 14.42
N MET A 10 -42.00 -20.30 13.95
CA MET A 10 -41.87 -19.31 12.88
C MET A 10 -40.98 -18.13 13.30
N ALA A 11 -41.14 -17.64 14.54
CA ALA A 11 -40.32 -16.57 15.09
C ALA A 11 -38.84 -16.96 15.23
N LEU A 12 -38.58 -18.22 15.59
CA LEU A 12 -37.22 -18.77 15.69
C LEU A 12 -36.53 -18.86 14.31
N ILE A 13 -37.24 -19.33 13.30
CA ILE A 13 -36.74 -19.41 11.92
C ILE A 13 -36.46 -18.01 11.37
N PHE A 14 -37.37 -17.06 11.60
CA PHE A 14 -37.19 -15.68 11.17
C PHE A 14 -35.99 -15.01 11.85
N SER A 15 -35.82 -15.21 13.17
CA SER A 15 -34.68 -14.70 13.92
C SER A 15 -33.35 -15.29 13.45
N MET A 16 -33.33 -16.58 13.11
CA MET A 16 -32.15 -17.25 12.55
C MET A 16 -31.80 -16.72 11.15
N PHE A 17 -32.80 -16.48 10.30
CA PHE A 17 -32.61 -15.88 8.98
C PHE A 17 -32.04 -14.46 9.06
N LEU A 18 -32.53 -13.68 10.04
CA LEU A 18 -32.04 -12.32 10.30
C LEU A 18 -30.59 -12.33 10.81
N PHE A 19 -30.22 -13.32 11.63
CA PHE A 19 -28.87 -13.46 12.15
C PHE A 19 -27.86 -13.85 11.05
N VAL A 20 -28.27 -14.69 10.11
CA VAL A 20 -27.44 -15.09 8.96
C VAL A 20 -27.26 -13.94 7.97
N SER A 21 -28.27 -13.11 7.72
CA SER A 21 -28.15 -11.98 6.79
C SER A 21 -27.27 -10.84 7.30
N LEU A 22 -27.13 -10.69 8.63
CA LEU A 22 -26.26 -9.68 9.25
C LEU A 22 -24.76 -10.05 9.25
N GLN A 23 -24.41 -11.33 9.04
CA GLN A 23 -23.01 -11.79 8.99
C GLN A 23 -22.28 -11.30 7.72
N SER A 24 -23.01 -10.86 6.69
CA SER A 24 -22.43 -10.42 5.40
C SER A 24 -21.95 -8.97 5.38
N ILE A 25 -21.99 -8.25 6.51
CA ILE A 25 -21.67 -6.80 6.60
C ILE A 25 -20.28 -6.57 7.21
N PHE A 26 -19.41 -7.59 7.28
CA PHE A 26 -18.01 -7.35 7.66
C PHE A 26 -17.22 -6.84 6.46
N ALA A 27 -16.64 -5.65 6.61
CA ALA A 27 -15.76 -5.05 5.61
C ALA A 27 -14.52 -5.95 5.43
N GLN A 28 -14.36 -6.52 4.23
CA GLN A 28 -13.24 -7.41 3.94
C GLN A 28 -11.95 -6.59 3.81
N GLN A 29 -10.98 -6.85 4.68
CA GLN A 29 -9.64 -6.29 4.55
C GLN A 29 -8.89 -7.05 3.47
N VAL A 30 -8.57 -6.36 2.37
CA VAL A 30 -7.73 -6.91 1.31
C VAL A 30 -6.29 -6.53 1.58
N LYS A 31 -5.43 -7.54 1.53
CA LYS A 31 -3.99 -7.43 1.77
C LYS A 31 -3.27 -7.66 0.47
N VAL A 32 -2.21 -6.88 0.25
CA VAL A 32 -1.32 -7.09 -0.89
C VAL A 32 -0.39 -8.23 -0.52
N GLU A 33 -0.39 -9.30 -1.30
CA GLU A 33 0.46 -10.48 -1.04
C GLU A 33 1.80 -10.39 -1.77
N LYS A 34 1.81 -9.66 -2.88
CA LYS A 34 2.94 -9.58 -3.80
C LYS A 34 3.13 -8.16 -4.29
N ILE A 35 4.38 -7.72 -4.32
CA ILE A 35 4.78 -6.43 -4.91
C ILE A 35 5.94 -6.64 -5.86
N LEU A 36 6.03 -5.80 -6.89
CA LEU A 36 7.19 -5.70 -7.75
C LEU A 36 8.16 -4.67 -7.16
N TYR A 37 9.41 -5.07 -6.98
CA TYR A 37 10.49 -4.22 -6.49
C TYR A 37 11.51 -3.99 -7.60
N ALA A 38 11.90 -2.74 -7.82
CA ALA A 38 13.00 -2.38 -8.70
C ALA A 38 13.99 -1.45 -7.98
N GLY A 39 15.27 -1.78 -8.08
CA GLY A 39 16.37 -1.04 -7.46
C GLY A 39 17.33 -1.96 -6.69
N PRO A 40 18.20 -1.40 -5.85
CA PRO A 40 18.36 0.03 -5.59
C PRO A 40 18.98 0.78 -6.77
N PHE A 41 18.49 1.98 -7.08
CA PHE A 41 19.10 2.88 -8.05
C PHE A 41 19.95 3.91 -7.31
N LYS A 42 21.25 3.97 -7.62
CA LYS A 42 22.17 4.92 -7.00
C LYS A 42 21.79 6.35 -7.34
N MET A 43 21.70 7.23 -6.34
CA MET A 43 21.53 8.66 -6.57
C MET A 43 22.87 9.35 -6.72
N ALA A 44 22.94 10.29 -7.66
CA ALA A 44 24.05 11.22 -7.75
C ALA A 44 23.95 12.25 -6.62
N THR A 45 25.06 12.52 -5.94
CA THR A 45 25.17 13.55 -4.90
C THR A 45 25.99 14.75 -5.43
N PRO A 46 25.62 16.00 -5.10
CA PRO A 46 24.49 16.41 -4.25
C PRO A 46 23.14 16.21 -4.94
N TYR A 47 22.10 15.94 -4.16
CA TYR A 47 20.76 15.71 -4.68
C TYR A 47 20.09 17.06 -5.03
N ILE A 48 19.18 17.11 -6.00
CA ILE A 48 18.64 18.39 -6.51
C ILE A 48 17.87 19.18 -5.43
N SER A 49 17.23 18.53 -4.45
CA SER A 49 16.62 19.26 -3.33
C SER A 49 17.64 19.92 -2.41
N ASP A 50 18.87 19.41 -2.35
CA ASP A 50 19.99 20.06 -1.67
C ASP A 50 20.53 21.27 -2.46
N SER A 51 20.06 21.45 -3.70
CA SER A 51 20.52 22.50 -4.61
C SER A 51 19.61 23.74 -4.56
N ILE A 52 20.18 24.88 -4.93
CA ILE A 52 19.46 26.14 -5.12
C ILE A 52 19.44 26.49 -6.60
N ASN A 53 18.32 27.03 -7.07
CA ASN A 53 18.26 27.54 -8.43
C ASN A 53 19.10 28.82 -8.59
N ALA A 54 19.23 29.31 -9.82
CA ALA A 54 19.98 30.55 -10.11
C ALA A 54 19.48 31.80 -9.35
N ASN A 55 18.26 31.73 -8.80
CA ASN A 55 17.64 32.79 -8.00
C ASN A 55 17.77 32.57 -6.49
N GLY A 56 18.57 31.59 -6.05
CA GLY A 56 18.81 31.28 -4.64
C GLY A 56 17.66 30.56 -3.92
N LYS A 57 16.64 30.09 -4.65
CA LYS A 57 15.51 29.34 -4.08
C LYS A 57 15.80 27.85 -4.14
N SER A 58 15.63 27.14 -3.02
CA SER A 58 15.69 25.68 -2.96
C SER A 58 14.67 25.05 -3.90
N PHE A 59 15.03 23.93 -4.51
CA PHE A 59 14.07 23.12 -5.25
C PHE A 59 13.08 22.47 -4.29
N ALA A 60 11.79 22.48 -4.64
CA ALA A 60 10.76 21.82 -3.85
C ALA A 60 10.77 20.31 -4.12
N ASP A 61 10.63 19.49 -3.08
CA ASP A 61 10.68 18.03 -3.21
C ASP A 61 9.60 17.48 -4.16
N ALA A 62 8.42 18.12 -4.16
CA ALA A 62 7.34 17.78 -5.09
C ALA A 62 7.69 18.04 -6.57
N ALA A 63 8.65 18.92 -6.87
CA ALA A 63 9.13 19.13 -8.24
C ALA A 63 10.04 17.98 -8.70
N LEU A 64 10.65 17.23 -7.77
CA LEU A 64 11.46 16.05 -8.08
C LEU A 64 10.61 14.89 -8.58
N LEU A 65 9.37 14.76 -8.11
CA LEU A 65 8.41 13.77 -8.63
C LEU A 65 8.15 13.96 -10.12
N LYS A 66 8.06 15.22 -10.56
CA LYS A 66 7.90 15.55 -11.99
C LYS A 66 9.16 15.30 -12.80
N SER A 67 10.32 15.25 -12.15
CA SER A 67 11.62 15.03 -12.81
C SER A 67 11.94 13.55 -13.02
N PHE A 68 11.30 12.66 -12.24
CA PHE A 68 11.48 11.22 -12.34
C PHE A 68 10.23 10.59 -12.94
N PRO A 69 10.12 10.47 -14.29
CA PRO A 69 9.02 9.72 -14.86
C PRO A 69 9.15 8.28 -14.38
N LEU A 70 8.20 7.82 -13.56
CA LEU A 70 8.00 6.41 -13.22
C LEU A 70 7.70 5.65 -14.52
N SER A 71 8.75 5.31 -15.25
CA SER A 71 8.64 4.56 -16.49
C SER A 71 8.51 3.08 -16.17
N GLU A 72 7.62 2.39 -16.87
CA GLU A 72 7.53 0.92 -16.83
C GLU A 72 8.89 0.24 -17.13
N LYS A 73 9.80 0.96 -17.81
CA LYS A 73 11.16 0.49 -18.07
C LYS A 73 11.96 0.14 -16.81
N TYR A 74 11.71 0.81 -15.68
CA TYR A 74 12.40 0.52 -14.43
C TYR A 74 12.01 -0.85 -13.86
N PHE A 75 10.84 -1.37 -14.22
CA PHE A 75 10.34 -2.65 -13.72
C PHE A 75 10.64 -3.84 -14.66
N ILE A 76 11.34 -3.64 -15.79
CA ILE A 76 11.70 -4.71 -16.74
C ILE A 76 12.46 -5.85 -16.03
N ASN A 77 13.36 -5.49 -15.11
CA ASN A 77 14.16 -6.43 -14.31
C ASN A 77 13.74 -6.42 -12.83
N SER A 78 12.46 -6.18 -12.56
CA SER A 78 11.94 -6.16 -11.19
C SER A 78 11.94 -7.55 -10.56
N VAL A 79 12.04 -7.57 -9.24
CA VAL A 79 11.93 -8.76 -8.40
C VAL A 79 10.56 -8.76 -7.75
N GLU A 80 9.86 -9.89 -7.80
CA GLU A 80 8.64 -10.09 -7.01
C GLU A 80 9.02 -10.33 -5.55
N LEU A 81 8.55 -9.47 -4.65
CA LEU A 81 8.63 -9.67 -3.21
C LEU A 81 7.29 -10.21 -2.71
N GLN A 82 7.35 -11.23 -1.87
CA GLN A 82 6.18 -11.79 -1.18
C GLN A 82 6.13 -11.28 0.25
N ALA A 83 4.92 -11.08 0.75
CA ALA A 83 4.69 -10.72 2.14
C ALA A 83 5.14 -11.89 3.04
N ASP A 84 5.82 -11.58 4.14
CA ASP A 84 6.16 -12.57 5.16
C ASP A 84 4.96 -12.93 6.05
N THR A 85 5.17 -13.80 7.03
CA THR A 85 4.12 -14.20 8.00
C THR A 85 3.60 -13.04 8.86
N ALA A 86 4.29 -11.91 8.89
CA ALA A 86 3.88 -10.68 9.55
C ALA A 86 3.30 -9.65 8.56
N GLU A 87 3.08 -10.06 7.30
CA GLU A 87 2.51 -9.23 6.23
C GLU A 87 3.43 -8.07 5.81
N LEU A 88 4.74 -8.23 6.00
CA LEU A 88 5.75 -7.25 5.65
C LEU A 88 6.52 -7.66 4.39
N PHE A 89 6.89 -6.67 3.60
CA PHE A 89 7.79 -6.84 2.46
C PHE A 89 9.19 -6.37 2.85
N GLN A 90 10.16 -7.27 2.77
CA GLN A 90 11.55 -6.95 3.12
C GLN A 90 12.41 -6.76 1.87
N PHE A 91 13.26 -5.75 1.90
CA PHE A 91 14.25 -5.47 0.86
C PHE A 91 15.55 -4.98 1.50
N LYS A 92 16.65 -5.05 0.75
CA LYS A 92 17.96 -4.62 1.23
C LYS A 92 18.19 -3.15 0.91
N ILE A 93 18.60 -2.39 1.92
CA ILE A 93 19.03 -1.00 1.78
C ILE A 93 20.57 -0.99 1.73
N PRO A 94 21.20 -0.41 0.69
CA PRO A 94 22.65 -0.22 0.65
C PRO A 94 23.14 0.56 1.86
N LYS A 95 24.27 0.15 2.44
CA LYS A 95 24.92 0.93 3.49
C LYS A 95 25.65 2.11 2.85
N ASP A 96 25.50 3.28 3.47
CA ASP A 96 26.27 4.50 3.15
C ASP A 96 26.03 5.12 1.75
N GLU A 97 24.93 4.79 1.08
CA GLU A 97 24.57 5.38 -0.22
C GLU A 97 23.10 5.82 -0.27
N TYR A 98 22.88 7.05 -0.77
CA TYR A 98 21.54 7.50 -1.16
C TYR A 98 21.06 6.71 -2.36
N SER A 99 19.87 6.12 -2.26
CA SER A 99 19.31 5.27 -3.30
C SER A 99 17.80 5.45 -3.44
N ILE A 100 17.32 5.26 -4.67
CA ILE A 100 15.89 5.22 -5.00
C ILE A 100 15.45 3.76 -5.08
N HIS A 101 14.34 3.46 -4.41
CA HIS A 101 13.69 2.16 -4.40
C HIS A 101 12.28 2.32 -4.98
N PHE A 102 11.94 1.54 -6.00
CA PHE A 102 10.61 1.55 -6.59
C PHE A 102 9.82 0.30 -6.19
N PHE A 103 8.56 0.52 -5.81
CA PHE A 103 7.61 -0.53 -5.47
C PHE A 103 6.35 -0.35 -6.32
N LYS A 104 5.84 -1.43 -6.90
CA LYS A 104 4.62 -1.42 -7.70
C LYS A 104 3.71 -2.58 -7.29
N PHE A 105 2.43 -2.27 -7.09
CA PHE A 105 1.38 -3.22 -6.82
C PHE A 105 0.05 -2.67 -7.32
N TYR A 106 -0.93 -3.55 -7.51
CA TYR A 106 -2.25 -3.19 -8.01
C TYR A 106 -3.33 -3.60 -7.00
N ILE A 107 -4.31 -2.74 -6.80
CA ILE A 107 -5.51 -3.02 -6.01
C ILE A 107 -6.74 -2.77 -6.87
N SER A 108 -7.72 -3.68 -6.85
CA SER A 108 -8.96 -3.54 -7.63
C SER A 108 -9.95 -2.59 -6.93
N GLY A 109 -10.14 -1.38 -7.44
CA GLY A 109 -10.86 -0.28 -6.77
C GLY A 109 -12.36 -0.47 -6.47
N ASN A 110 -12.98 -1.60 -6.81
CA ASN A 110 -14.43 -1.77 -6.68
C ASN A 110 -14.93 -1.92 -5.22
N GLN A 111 -14.04 -2.09 -4.24
CA GLN A 111 -14.41 -2.47 -2.86
C GLN A 111 -13.70 -1.67 -1.76
N PHE A 112 -12.92 -0.64 -2.09
CA PHE A 112 -12.00 -0.02 -1.14
C PHE A 112 -12.29 1.46 -0.89
N ASN A 113 -12.62 1.78 0.36
CA ASN A 113 -12.88 3.17 0.78
C ASN A 113 -11.65 3.82 1.44
N LYS A 114 -10.70 3.02 1.96
CA LYS A 114 -9.48 3.47 2.65
C LYS A 114 -8.36 2.46 2.47
N GLY A 115 -7.13 2.93 2.28
CA GLY A 115 -5.91 2.11 2.28
C GLY A 115 -4.91 2.65 3.30
N LYS A 116 -4.09 1.77 3.87
CA LYS A 116 -2.97 2.12 4.74
C LYS A 116 -1.70 1.57 4.12
N ILE A 117 -0.70 2.42 3.95
CA ILE A 117 0.67 2.01 3.60
C ILE A 117 1.53 2.36 4.80
N GLU A 118 2.29 1.38 5.30
CA GLU A 118 3.23 1.56 6.39
C GLU A 118 4.63 1.24 5.86
N VAL A 119 5.56 2.17 6.06
CA VAL A 119 6.94 2.06 5.59
C VAL A 119 7.86 2.32 6.78
N SER A 120 8.82 1.43 7.00
CA SER A 120 9.81 1.54 8.05
C SER A 120 11.18 1.22 7.48
N ALA A 121 12.17 2.07 7.79
CA ALA A 121 13.55 1.88 7.38
C ALA A 121 14.50 2.49 8.43
N ASN A 122 15.69 1.90 8.54
CA ASN A 122 16.76 2.46 9.37
C ASN A 122 17.42 3.62 8.62
N GLY A 123 17.06 4.86 8.94
CA GLY A 123 17.63 6.06 8.34
C GLY A 123 16.58 7.10 7.98
N LYS A 124 17.01 8.16 7.29
CA LYS A 124 16.09 9.16 6.72
C LYS A 124 15.60 8.65 5.38
N PHE A 125 14.29 8.70 5.16
CA PHE A 125 13.66 8.33 3.91
C PHE A 125 12.43 9.20 3.66
N GLU A 126 12.04 9.24 2.40
CA GLU A 126 10.81 9.89 1.95
C GLU A 126 10.01 8.88 1.14
N VAL A 127 8.69 8.95 1.25
CA VAL A 127 7.77 8.04 0.55
C VAL A 127 6.90 8.85 -0.38
N TYR A 128 6.87 8.42 -1.62
CA TYR A 128 6.09 9.02 -2.68
C TYR A 128 5.15 7.98 -3.27
N VAL A 129 3.87 8.33 -3.42
CA VAL A 129 2.83 7.44 -3.92
C VAL A 129 2.30 8.01 -5.22
N ASN A 130 2.34 7.21 -6.28
CA ASN A 130 1.84 7.54 -7.63
C ASN A 130 2.50 8.72 -8.36
N GLY A 131 3.63 9.24 -7.88
CA GLY A 131 4.45 10.25 -8.58
C GLY A 131 3.66 11.45 -9.09
#